data_AF-A0A6V7I0Q1-F1
#
_entry.id   AF-A0A6V7I0Q1-F1
#
_cell.length_a   1.000
_cell.length_b   1.000
_cell.length_c   1.000
_cell.angle_alpha   90.00
_cell.angle_beta   90.00
_cell.angle_gamma   90.00
#
_symmetry.space_group_name_H-M   'P 1'
#
loop_
_entity.id
_entity.type
_entity.pdbx_description
1 polymer ?
#
loop_
_entity_poly.entity_id
_entity_poly.type
_entity_poly.pdbx_seq_one_letter_code
_entity_poly.pdbx_strand_id
1 'polypeptide(L)' 'GSAIAKIVGANTSKHNDKFEEKVTMYVYEEMINGKKLTEIINEQHENVKYLPGHKLPPNIVSKVPSL' A
#
# COMPACT_ATOMS: atom_id res chain seq x y z
N GLY A 1 -9.48 3.29 0.43
CA GLY A 1 -8.31 2.68 -0.22
C GLY A 1 -7.53 1.78 0.72
N SER A 2 -6.80 2.35 1.69
CA SER A 2 -5.85 1.58 2.52
C SER A 2 -6.45 0.44 3.33
N ALA A 3 -7.66 0.61 3.89
CA ALA A 3 -8.33 -0.47 4.63
C ALA A 3 -8.60 -1.70 3.77
N ILE A 4 -9.09 -1.52 2.53
CA ILE A 4 -9.32 -2.66 1.62
C ILE A 4 -8.00 -3.22 1.08
N ALA A 5 -7.00 -2.38 0.80
CA ALA A 5 -5.67 -2.83 0.39
C ALA A 5 -5.06 -3.77 1.46
N LYS A 6 -5.24 -3.45 2.76
CA LYS A 6 -4.81 -4.33 3.85
C LYS A 6 -5.45 -5.73 3.79
N ILE A 7 -6.76 -5.78 3.56
CA ILE A 7 -7.52 -7.03 3.48
C ILE A 7 -7.11 -7.82 2.22
N VAL A 8 -6.99 -7.14 1.08
CA VAL A 8 -6.61 -7.76 -0.20
C VAL A 8 -5.19 -8.31 -0.12
N GLY A 9 -4.20 -7.53 0.35
CA GLY A 9 -2.82 -7.99 0.49
C GLY A 9 -2.69 -9.21 1.40
N ALA A 10 -3.42 -9.24 2.52
CA ALA A 10 -3.41 -10.40 3.41
C ALA A 10 -3.97 -11.67 2.73
N ASN A 11 -5.04 -11.53 1.94
CA ASN A 11 -5.64 -12.66 1.24
C ASN A 11 -4.80 -13.14 0.05
N THR A 12 -4.20 -12.24 -0.73
CA THR A 12 -3.37 -12.64 -1.88
C THR A 12 -2.07 -13.29 -1.43
N SER A 13 -1.44 -12.85 -0.33
CA SER A 13 -0.31 -13.59 0.25
C SER A 13 -0.71 -14.96 0.80
N LYS A 14 -1.89 -15.07 1.43
CA LYS A 14 -2.38 -16.34 1.99
C LYS A 14 -2.78 -17.36 0.91
N HIS A 15 -3.28 -16.87 -0.22
CA HIS A 15 -3.81 -17.67 -1.32
C HIS A 15 -3.03 -17.40 -2.62
N ASN A 16 -1.70 -17.40 -2.51
CA ASN A 16 -0.81 -17.13 -3.64
C ASN A 16 -0.77 -18.27 -4.68
N ASP A 17 -1.41 -19.40 -4.39
CA ASP A 17 -1.75 -20.47 -5.34
C ASP A 17 -2.84 -20.07 -6.32
N LYS A 18 -3.64 -19.05 -5.98
CA LYS A 18 -4.79 -18.57 -6.77
C LYS A 18 -4.64 -17.13 -7.25
N PHE A 19 -3.89 -16.32 -6.52
CA PHE A 19 -3.75 -14.89 -6.79
C PHE A 19 -2.28 -14.48 -6.85
N GLU A 20 -1.98 -13.49 -7.68
CA GLU A 20 -0.69 -12.82 -7.64
C GLU A 20 -0.48 -12.21 -6.26
N GLU A 21 0.61 -12.59 -5.60
CA GLU A 21 0.90 -12.15 -4.24
C GLU A 21 1.03 -10.62 -4.18
N LYS A 22 1.73 -10.01 -5.15
CA LYS A 22 2.00 -8.57 -5.16
C LYS A 22 0.76 -7.78 -5.57
N VAL A 23 0.30 -6.91 -4.68
CA VAL A 23 -0.86 -6.04 -4.93
C VAL A 23 -0.36 -4.61 -5.15
N THR A 24 -0.70 -4.04 -6.29
CA THR A 24 -0.38 -2.63 -6.57
C THR A 24 -1.50 -1.73 -6.04
N MET A 25 -1.16 -0.78 -5.17
CA MET A 25 -2.06 0.27 -4.71
C MET A 25 -1.70 1.58 -5.42
N TYR A 26 -2.61 2.10 -6.24
CA TYR A 26 -2.41 3.41 -6.86
C TYR A 26 -2.78 4.52 -5.89
N VAL A 27 -1.84 5.46 -5.70
CA VAL A 27 -1.92 6.54 -4.73
C VAL A 27 -1.68 7.85 -5.46
N TYR A 28 -2.53 8.84 -5.22
CA TYR A 28 -2.26 10.21 -5.64
C TYR A 28 -1.06 10.74 -4.85
N GLU A 29 -0.05 11.25 -5.56
CA GLU A 29 1.20 11.63 -4.91
C GLU A 29 1.04 12.92 -4.10
N GLU A 30 1.45 12.86 -2.84
CA GLU A 30 1.40 13.99 -1.92
C GLU A 30 2.70 14.07 -1.11
N MET A 31 3.05 15.27 -0.64
CA MET A 31 4.22 15.50 0.19
C MET A 31 3.83 15.55 1.67
N ILE A 32 4.40 14.67 2.49
CA ILE A 32 4.25 14.65 3.94
C ILE A 32 5.62 14.95 4.56
N ASN A 33 5.76 16.10 5.22
CA ASN A 33 7.02 16.54 5.84
C ASN A 33 8.23 16.46 4.89
N GLY A 34 8.02 16.83 3.61
CA GLY A 34 9.08 16.80 2.59
C GLY A 34 9.33 15.44 1.94
N LYS A 35 8.56 14.40 2.26
CA LYS A 35 8.68 13.07 1.66
C LYS A 35 7.41 12.65 0.91
N LYS A 36 7.56 11.92 -0.19
CA LYS A 36 6.43 11.39 -0.98
C LYS A 36 5.63 10.37 -0.18
N LEU A 37 4.31 10.47 -0.24
CA LEU A 37 3.41 9.54 0.44
C LEU A 37 3.60 8.10 -0.06
N THR A 38 3.85 7.89 -1.36
CA THR A 38 4.13 6.54 -1.88
C THR A 38 5.41 5.93 -1.30
N GLU A 39 6.47 6.73 -1.13
CA GLU A 39 7.72 6.31 -0.49
C GLU A 39 7.51 5.96 0.98
N ILE A 40 6.77 6.81 1.73
CA ILE A 40 6.43 6.53 3.13
C ILE A 40 5.66 5.20 3.24
N ILE A 41 4.67 4.99 2.38
CA ILE A 41 3.88 3.75 2.42
C ILE A 41 4.76 2.54 2.10
N ASN A 42 5.64 2.62 1.10
CA ASN A 42 6.48 1.49 0.71
C ASN A 42 7.56 1.15 1.74
N GLU A 43 8.11 2.14 2.43
CA GLU A 43 9.14 1.90 3.46
C GLU A 43 8.57 1.52 4.81
N GLN A 44 7.50 2.20 5.24
CA GLN A 44 6.94 2.04 6.58
C GLN A 44 5.77 1.05 6.60
N HIS A 45 5.34 0.59 5.43
CA HIS A 45 4.12 -0.19 5.23
C HIS A 45 2.92 0.46 5.92
N GLU A 46 2.76 1.78 5.78
CA GLU A 46 1.72 2.53 6.46
C GLU A 46 1.31 3.76 5.66
N ASN A 47 0.00 3.94 5.48
CA ASN A 47 -0.53 5.21 4.99
C ASN A 47 -0.74 6.16 6.16
N VAL A 48 0.33 6.84 6.56
CA VAL A 48 0.38 7.72 7.74
C VAL A 48 -0.63 8.87 7.71
N LYS A 49 -1.12 9.25 6.52
CA LYS A 49 -2.13 10.31 6.36
C LYS A 49 -3.56 9.79 6.46
N TYR A 50 -3.87 8.70 5.76
CA TYR A 50 -5.26 8.25 5.57
C TYR A 50 -5.64 7.02 6.42
N LEU A 51 -4.66 6.33 7.02
CA LEU A 51 -4.91 5.20 7.92
C LEU A 51 -3.78 5.06 8.97
N PRO A 52 -3.58 6.09 9.83
CA PRO A 52 -2.50 6.10 10.81
C PRO A 52 -2.65 4.98 11.85
N GLY A 53 -1.52 4.42 12.29
CA GLY A 53 -1.45 3.34 13.29
C GLY A 53 -1.71 1.94 12.74
N HIS A 54 -1.98 1.80 11.44
CA HIS A 54 -2.28 0.50 10.84
C HIS A 54 -1.29 0.13 9.74
N LYS A 55 -0.47 -0.88 10.04
CA LYS A 55 0.41 -1.49 9.05
C LYS A 55 -0.36 -2.20 7.94
N LEU A 56 0.07 -1.96 6.71
CA LEU A 56 -0.29 -2.67 5.49
C LEU A 56 0.60 -3.92 5.36
N PRO A 57 0.14 -4.98 4.69
CA PRO A 57 0.96 -6.13 4.34
C PRO A 57 2.16 -5.73 3.46
N PRO A 58 3.32 -6.42 3.58
CA PRO A 58 4.53 -6.06 2.86
C PRO A 58 4.45 -6.28 1.35
N ASN A 59 3.51 -7.11 0.88
CA ASN A 59 3.21 -7.35 -0.53
C ASN A 59 2.37 -6.24 -1.18
N ILE A 60 1.96 -5.21 -0.43
CA ILE A 60 1.37 -4.00 -1.00
C ILE A 60 2.47 -3.07 -1.51
N VAL A 61 2.42 -2.77 -2.81
CA VAL A 61 3.32 -1.82 -3.47
C VAL A 61 2.55 -0.60 -3.91
N SER A 62 2.88 0.56 -3.33
CA SER A 62 2.30 1.84 -3.68
C SER A 62 2.98 2.42 -4.91
N LYS A 63 2.19 2.90 -5.87
CA LYS A 63 2.66 3.55 -7.09
C LYS A 63 1.80 4.77 -7.42
N VAL A 64 2.39 5.71 -8.15
CA VAL A 64 1.61 6.74 -8.85
C VAL A 64 0.99 6.15 -10.11
N PRO A 65 -0.26 6.52 -10.48
CA PRO A 65 -0.79 6.21 -11.79
C PRO A 65 0.11 6.81 -12.87
N SER A 66 0.46 6.01 -13.88
CA SER A 66 0.98 6.54 -15.14
C SER A 66 -0.20 7.12 -15.94
N LEU A 67 -0.05 8.36 -16.41
CA LEU A 67 -0.92 8.95 -17.43
C LEU A 67 -0.77 8.20 -18.76
#